data_AF-A0A938GMX8-F1
#
_entry.id   AF-A0A938GMX8-F1
#
_cell.length_a   1.000
_cell.length_b   1.000
_cell.length_c   1.000
_cell.angle_alpha   90.00
_cell.angle_beta   90.00
_cell.angle_gamma   90.00
#
_symmetry.space_group_name_H-M   'P 1'
#
loop_
_entity.id
_entity.type
_entity.pdbx_description
1 polymer ?
#
loop_
_entity_poly.entity_id
_entity_poly.type
_entity_poly.pdbx_seq_one_letter_code
_entity_poly.pdbx_strand_id
1 'polypeptide(L)'
;MNLPSVPVSCPSQRLLEAIRSSIREDTFVRIVVSHAESEEGEPRGVRQNIRWVKLKQGWMFSITERRSGREQARSLSRDEFDAWMLEQLERPCKSALLCTTAGDWQWVRGAKGEPPRLITHPASIRASANRAHDHRKPFSGDASSAHWMKALGILDSAGALRASMASKHRQIARYVELLEHHLSPVLERADPLRVVDAGAGKGYLTFAVWHWLKQSGRLRDFRVCGWEMREDLVKQANQVATSIGATELSFKHGLVASAEIGQGDVLIALHACNTATDDALLLGVQAGAAAILLSPCCHQALRPEMSDPAPFANVLRHGIFKERMAEWTTDALRLLALEAAGYQTTAIEFVDAGHSPRNLLLVGIRKQEGVSSSSAADAYKRLKDFFGIECYRLDTIVRSAPDPRHGPA
;
A
#
# COMPACT_ATOMS: atom_id res chain seq x y z
N MET A 1 -29.13 44.08 -34.11
CA MET A 1 -29.10 42.61 -34.08
C MET A 1 -28.30 42.19 -32.86
N ASN A 2 -28.97 41.85 -31.77
CA ASN A 2 -28.32 41.37 -30.55
C ASN A 2 -27.93 39.91 -30.76
N LEU A 3 -26.63 39.62 -30.65
CA LEU A 3 -26.14 38.26 -30.53
C LEU A 3 -26.73 37.64 -29.26
N PRO A 4 -27.27 36.41 -29.30
CA PRO A 4 -27.76 35.75 -28.10
C PRO A 4 -26.59 35.48 -27.15
N SER A 5 -26.72 35.95 -25.91
CA SER A 5 -25.82 35.63 -24.80
C SER A 5 -25.75 34.12 -24.62
N VAL A 6 -24.54 33.55 -24.73
CA VAL A 6 -24.28 32.15 -24.39
C VAL A 6 -24.74 31.92 -22.94
N PRO A 7 -25.64 30.97 -22.65
CA PRO A 7 -26.06 30.71 -21.29
C PRO A 7 -24.84 30.26 -20.49
N VAL A 8 -24.52 30.97 -19.40
CA VAL A 8 -23.50 30.54 -18.43
C VAL A 8 -23.96 29.18 -17.90
N SER A 9 -23.27 28.12 -18.32
CA SER A 9 -23.64 26.76 -17.94
C SER A 9 -23.64 26.62 -16.42
N CYS A 10 -24.67 25.96 -15.88
CA CYS A 10 -24.82 25.87 -14.44
C CYS A 10 -23.62 25.10 -13.82
N PRO A 11 -23.26 25.33 -12.55
CA PRO A 11 -22.07 24.72 -11.93
C PRO A 11 -21.98 23.20 -12.06
N SER A 12 -23.12 22.50 -12.10
CA SER A 12 -23.21 21.06 -12.35
C SER A 12 -22.80 20.68 -13.78
N GLN A 13 -23.23 21.45 -14.78
CA GLN A 13 -22.81 21.26 -16.18
C GLN A 13 -21.33 21.56 -16.38
N ARG A 14 -20.81 22.58 -15.70
CA ARG A 14 -19.37 22.90 -15.71
C ARG A 14 -18.51 21.78 -15.10
N LEU A 15 -19.01 21.12 -14.06
CA LEU A 15 -18.34 19.93 -13.51
C LEU A 15 -18.32 18.79 -14.53
N LEU A 16 -19.44 18.50 -15.21
CA LEU A 16 -19.48 17.47 -16.27
C LEU A 16 -18.52 17.78 -17.41
N GLU A 17 -18.44 19.05 -17.81
CA GLU A 17 -17.50 19.49 -18.83
C GLU A 17 -16.04 19.26 -18.39
N ALA A 18 -15.70 19.59 -17.14
CA ALA A 18 -14.38 19.30 -16.57
C ALA A 18 -14.08 17.79 -16.54
N ILE A 19 -15.06 16.95 -16.17
CA ILE A 19 -14.92 15.48 -16.21
C ILE A 19 -14.61 15.03 -17.64
N ARG A 20 -15.43 15.46 -18.62
CA ARG A 20 -15.24 15.12 -20.04
C ARG A 20 -13.89 15.58 -20.57
N SER A 21 -13.44 16.80 -20.23
CA SER A 21 -12.14 17.30 -20.67
C SER A 21 -11.00 16.52 -20.06
N SER A 22 -11.06 16.22 -18.76
CA SER A 22 -10.00 15.46 -18.08
C SER A 22 -9.83 14.03 -18.63
N ILE A 23 -10.89 13.43 -19.17
CA ILE A 23 -10.79 12.14 -19.86
C ILE A 23 -10.13 12.30 -21.24
N ARG A 24 -10.50 13.33 -22.01
CA ARG A 24 -9.89 13.61 -23.33
C ARG A 24 -8.42 13.98 -23.23
N GLU A 25 -8.05 14.74 -22.20
CA GLU A 25 -6.69 15.25 -21.96
C GLU A 25 -5.82 14.28 -21.16
N ASP A 26 -6.34 13.10 -20.85
CA ASP A 26 -5.66 12.07 -20.08
C ASP A 26 -5.33 12.42 -18.61
N THR A 27 -5.92 13.48 -18.05
CA THR A 27 -5.62 13.99 -16.71
C THR A 27 -6.51 13.43 -15.60
N PHE A 28 -7.61 12.73 -15.93
CA PHE A 28 -8.56 12.19 -14.97
C PHE A 28 -7.91 11.25 -13.94
N VAL A 29 -8.13 11.49 -12.65
CA VAL A 29 -7.69 10.60 -11.56
C VAL A 29 -8.87 9.86 -10.93
N ARG A 30 -9.84 10.58 -10.36
CA ARG A 30 -11.05 10.00 -9.73
C ARG A 30 -12.10 11.07 -9.46
N ILE A 31 -13.34 10.65 -9.19
CA ILE A 31 -14.36 11.51 -8.59
C ILE A 31 -14.78 10.91 -7.24
N VAL A 32 -15.02 11.79 -6.26
CA VAL A 32 -15.60 11.44 -4.97
C VAL A 32 -16.91 12.19 -4.79
N VAL A 33 -18.02 11.48 -4.62
CA VAL A 33 -19.31 12.07 -4.28
C VAL A 33 -19.65 11.76 -2.83
N SER A 34 -20.07 12.79 -2.09
CA SER A 34 -20.45 12.69 -0.68
C SER A 34 -21.89 13.12 -0.49
N HIS A 35 -22.73 12.23 0.02
CA HIS A 35 -24.15 12.49 0.30
C HIS A 35 -24.39 12.90 1.75
N ALA A 36 -25.39 13.76 1.99
CA ALA A 36 -25.86 14.17 3.30
C ALA A 36 -26.68 13.05 3.96
N GLU A 37 -26.80 13.14 5.29
CA GLU A 37 -27.54 12.19 6.12
C GLU A 37 -29.03 12.20 5.74
N SER A 38 -29.66 11.03 5.70
CA SER A 38 -31.12 10.93 5.74
C SER A 38 -31.58 11.14 7.19
N GLU A 39 -32.62 11.94 7.40
CA GLU A 39 -33.32 11.98 8.69
C GLU A 39 -33.95 10.59 8.93
N GLU A 40 -33.74 10.09 10.15
CA GLU A 40 -34.20 8.82 10.72
C GLU A 40 -33.55 7.50 10.24
N GLY A 41 -32.74 6.92 11.13
CA GLY A 41 -32.66 5.46 11.32
C GLY A 41 -31.66 4.64 10.51
N GLU A 42 -31.03 5.14 9.44
CA GLU A 42 -30.08 4.35 8.62
C GLU A 42 -28.62 4.83 8.68
N PRO A 43 -27.61 3.94 8.46
CA PRO A 43 -26.22 4.24 8.79
C PRO A 43 -25.51 5.20 7.80
N ARG A 44 -25.02 6.32 8.36
CA ARG A 44 -23.87 7.19 8.00
C ARG A 44 -23.46 7.33 6.52
N GLY A 45 -23.54 8.58 6.03
CA GLY A 45 -22.60 9.22 5.10
C GLY A 45 -22.13 8.37 3.91
N VAL A 46 -22.98 8.21 2.91
CA VAL A 46 -22.64 7.47 1.68
C VAL A 46 -21.58 8.23 0.89
N ARG A 47 -20.42 7.60 0.73
CA ARG A 47 -19.33 8.08 -0.13
C ARG A 47 -19.22 7.16 -1.34
N GLN A 48 -19.31 7.75 -2.53
CA GLN A 48 -19.11 7.06 -3.79
C GLN A 48 -17.74 7.44 -4.35
N ASN A 49 -16.95 6.44 -4.74
CA ASN A 49 -15.67 6.61 -5.39
C ASN A 49 -15.81 6.15 -6.85
N ILE A 50 -15.45 7.02 -7.78
CA ILE A 50 -15.68 6.83 -9.21
C ILE A 50 -14.33 6.86 -9.91
N ARG A 51 -14.05 5.83 -10.71
CA ARG A 51 -12.83 5.70 -11.50
C ARG A 51 -13.16 5.51 -12.98
N TRP A 52 -12.32 6.05 -13.84
CA TRP A 52 -12.37 5.80 -15.28
C TRP A 52 -11.47 4.63 -15.62
N VAL A 53 -12.04 3.53 -16.11
CA VAL A 53 -11.36 2.23 -16.18
C VAL A 53 -11.65 1.52 -17.50
N LYS A 54 -10.69 0.72 -17.97
CA LYS A 54 -10.87 -0.13 -19.16
C LYS A 54 -11.35 -1.53 -18.74
N LEU A 55 -12.57 -1.89 -19.11
CA LEU A 55 -13.19 -3.21 -18.93
C LEU A 55 -13.19 -4.01 -20.25
N LYS A 56 -13.52 -5.31 -20.19
CA LYS A 56 -13.68 -6.17 -21.39
C LYS A 56 -14.69 -5.61 -22.41
N GLN A 57 -15.67 -4.86 -21.93
CA GLN A 57 -16.76 -4.29 -22.73
C GLN A 57 -16.45 -2.87 -23.23
N GLY A 58 -15.28 -2.32 -22.90
CA GLY A 58 -14.87 -0.95 -23.25
C GLY A 58 -14.52 -0.10 -22.03
N TRP A 59 -14.32 1.19 -22.28
CA TRP A 59 -14.04 2.16 -21.22
C TRP A 59 -15.32 2.56 -20.47
N MET A 60 -15.27 2.49 -19.15
CA MET A 60 -16.45 2.60 -18.28
C MET A 60 -16.10 3.40 -17.02
N PHE A 61 -17.09 4.02 -16.40
CA PHE A 61 -16.99 4.57 -15.06
C PHE A 61 -17.33 3.50 -14.03
N SER A 62 -16.33 3.05 -13.27
CA SER A 62 -16.53 2.16 -12.13
C SER A 62 -16.86 2.96 -10.89
N ILE A 63 -18.04 2.73 -10.34
CA ILE A 63 -18.60 3.43 -9.18
C ILE A 63 -18.64 2.44 -8.03
N THR A 64 -17.92 2.76 -6.98
CA THR A 64 -17.83 1.99 -5.75
C THR A 64 -18.52 2.76 -4.63
N GLU A 65 -19.59 2.18 -4.08
CA GLU A 65 -20.38 2.77 -3.00
C GLU A 65 -20.22 1.95 -1.72
N ARG A 66 -19.90 2.61 -0.60
CA ARG A 66 -19.85 1.96 0.72
C ARG A 66 -21.11 2.34 1.50
N ARG A 67 -22.00 1.36 1.74
CA ARG A 67 -23.19 1.50 2.60
C ARG A 67 -23.12 0.51 3.75
N SER A 68 -23.18 0.98 4.99
CA SER A 68 -23.36 0.12 6.17
C SER A 68 -22.40 -1.08 6.24
N GLY A 69 -21.14 -0.89 5.83
CA GLY A 69 -20.11 -1.94 5.83
C GLY A 69 -20.10 -2.88 4.60
N ARG A 70 -21.04 -2.74 3.65
CA ARG A 70 -21.01 -3.45 2.36
C ARG A 70 -20.57 -2.52 1.23
N GLU A 71 -19.70 -3.03 0.37
CA GLU A 71 -19.21 -2.33 -0.82
C GLU A 71 -19.98 -2.85 -2.05
N GLN A 72 -20.65 -1.95 -2.75
CA GLN A 72 -21.34 -2.26 -4.00
C GLN A 72 -20.61 -1.57 -5.15
N ALA A 73 -20.26 -2.34 -6.17
CA ALA A 73 -19.65 -1.83 -7.39
C ALA A 73 -20.63 -1.92 -8.55
N ARG A 74 -20.76 -0.82 -9.30
CA ARG A 74 -21.46 -0.80 -10.60
C ARG A 74 -20.60 -0.10 -11.63
N SER A 75 -20.79 -0.42 -12.90
CA SER A 75 -20.09 0.23 -14.00
C SER A 75 -21.10 0.90 -14.92
N LEU A 76 -20.82 2.13 -15.33
CA LEU A 76 -21.63 2.88 -16.30
C LEU A 76 -20.82 3.17 -17.55
N SER A 77 -21.47 3.12 -18.71
CA SER A 77 -20.89 3.65 -19.94
C SER A 77 -20.77 5.18 -19.87
N ARG A 78 -20.06 5.77 -20.84
CA ARG A 78 -19.93 7.23 -20.96
C ARG A 78 -21.29 7.90 -21.14
N ASP A 79 -22.16 7.31 -21.95
CA ASP A 79 -23.45 7.89 -22.31
C ASP A 79 -24.43 7.87 -21.11
N GLU A 80 -24.35 6.84 -20.27
CA GLU A 80 -25.15 6.73 -19.04
C GLU A 80 -24.62 7.61 -17.91
N PHE A 81 -23.29 7.82 -17.84
CA PHE A 81 -22.65 8.48 -16.71
C PHE A 81 -23.07 9.93 -16.53
N ASP A 82 -23.22 10.70 -17.62
CA ASP A 82 -23.53 12.13 -17.51
C ASP A 82 -24.93 12.36 -16.91
N ALA A 83 -25.92 11.60 -17.38
CA ALA A 83 -27.27 11.64 -16.82
C ALA A 83 -27.27 11.18 -15.35
N TRP A 84 -26.58 10.09 -15.06
CA TRP A 84 -26.45 9.56 -13.71
C TRP A 84 -25.79 10.56 -12.74
N MET A 85 -24.72 11.23 -13.18
CA MET A 85 -23.97 12.17 -12.35
C MET A 85 -24.80 13.42 -12.05
N LEU A 86 -25.59 13.93 -13.00
CA LEU A 86 -26.53 15.03 -12.72
C LEU A 86 -27.57 14.62 -11.67
N GLU A 87 -28.14 13.43 -11.81
CA GLU A 87 -29.09 12.89 -10.82
C GLU A 87 -28.44 12.78 -9.43
N GLN A 88 -27.16 12.38 -9.35
CA GLN A 88 -26.44 12.35 -8.07
C GLN A 88 -26.26 13.73 -7.45
N LEU A 89 -26.03 14.78 -8.26
CA LEU A 89 -25.88 16.15 -7.76
C LEU A 89 -27.21 16.74 -7.26
N GLU A 90 -28.34 16.27 -7.82
CA GLU A 90 -29.70 16.69 -7.46
C GLU A 90 -30.25 16.02 -6.19
N ARG A 91 -29.96 14.72 -6.00
CA ARG A 91 -30.10 13.98 -4.71
C ARG A 91 -29.36 14.70 -3.57
N PRO A 92 -29.53 14.39 -2.27
CA PRO A 92 -28.88 15.12 -1.17
C PRO A 92 -27.32 15.01 -1.13
N CYS A 93 -26.63 15.07 -2.27
CA CYS A 93 -25.20 15.29 -2.42
C CYS A 93 -24.78 16.61 -1.77
N LYS A 94 -23.89 16.50 -0.78
CA LYS A 94 -23.23 17.63 -0.13
C LYS A 94 -22.12 18.20 -1.02
N SER A 95 -21.32 17.32 -1.61
CA SER A 95 -20.21 17.71 -2.47
C SER A 95 -19.77 16.61 -3.44
N ALA A 96 -19.22 17.02 -4.57
CA ALA A 96 -18.53 16.15 -5.51
C ALA A 96 -17.14 16.74 -5.82
N LEU A 97 -16.08 15.95 -5.67
CA LEU A 97 -14.70 16.34 -5.94
C LEU A 97 -14.16 15.53 -7.11
N LEU A 98 -13.89 16.17 -8.23
CA LEU A 98 -13.09 15.65 -9.33
C LEU A 98 -11.62 15.95 -9.04
N CYS A 99 -10.79 14.91 -8.98
CA CYS A 99 -9.34 15.03 -8.92
C CYS A 99 -8.74 14.78 -10.30
N THR A 100 -7.80 15.62 -10.71
CA THR A 100 -7.00 15.41 -11.94
C THR A 100 -5.53 15.74 -11.68
N THR A 101 -4.65 15.39 -12.63
CA THR A 101 -3.24 15.78 -12.58
C THR A 101 -2.98 17.26 -12.88
N ALA A 102 -3.96 17.97 -13.44
CA ALA A 102 -3.85 19.38 -13.83
C ALA A 102 -4.49 20.35 -12.80
N GLY A 103 -5.48 19.88 -12.05
CA GLY A 103 -6.23 20.66 -11.06
C GLY A 103 -7.38 19.84 -10.47
N ASP A 104 -7.94 20.28 -9.35
CA ASP A 104 -9.09 19.63 -8.74
C ASP A 104 -10.32 20.54 -8.82
N TRP A 105 -11.50 19.95 -9.05
CA TRP A 105 -12.78 20.67 -9.12
C TRP A 105 -13.74 20.15 -8.07
N GLN A 106 -14.15 21.02 -7.17
CA GLN A 106 -15.07 20.70 -6.08
C GLN A 106 -16.42 21.38 -6.30
N TRP A 107 -17.43 20.60 -6.62
CA TRP A 107 -18.82 21.02 -6.58
C TRP A 107 -19.34 20.91 -5.16
N VAL A 108 -19.98 21.96 -4.66
CA VAL A 108 -20.57 22.02 -3.31
C VAL A 108 -22.01 22.50 -3.42
N ARG A 109 -22.91 21.80 -2.73
CA ARG A 109 -24.32 22.17 -2.65
C ARG A 109 -24.48 23.50 -1.91
N GLY A 110 -25.29 24.40 -2.48
CA GLY A 110 -25.67 25.66 -1.84
C GLY A 110 -26.61 25.45 -0.66
N ALA A 111 -26.76 26.45 0.20
CA ALA A 111 -27.82 26.46 1.21
C ALA A 111 -29.22 26.39 0.56
N LYS A 112 -30.27 26.14 1.34
CA LYS A 112 -31.65 26.02 0.82
C LYS A 112 -32.02 27.27 0.00
N GLY A 113 -32.16 27.11 -1.32
CA GLY A 113 -32.49 28.19 -2.26
C GLY A 113 -31.28 28.89 -2.91
N GLU A 114 -30.04 28.59 -2.50
CA GLU A 114 -28.83 29.07 -3.16
C GLU A 114 -28.36 28.12 -4.27
N PRO A 115 -27.83 28.63 -5.40
CA PRO A 115 -27.23 27.80 -6.41
C PRO A 115 -25.97 27.09 -5.88
N PRO A 116 -25.67 25.87 -6.37
CA PRO A 116 -24.42 25.20 -6.02
C PRO A 116 -23.21 25.99 -6.52
N ARG A 117 -22.02 25.70 -5.99
CA ARG A 117 -20.76 26.35 -6.37
C ARG A 117 -19.77 25.32 -6.91
N LEU A 118 -18.94 25.73 -7.87
CA LEU A 118 -17.83 24.94 -8.37
C LEU A 118 -16.52 25.67 -8.04
N ILE A 119 -15.71 25.07 -7.17
CA ILE A 119 -14.46 25.62 -6.65
C ILE A 119 -13.29 24.88 -7.31
N THR A 120 -12.27 25.60 -7.76
CA THR A 120 -11.05 25.03 -8.36
C THR A 120 -9.89 25.07 -7.37
N HIS A 121 -9.15 23.97 -7.27
CA HIS A 121 -7.97 23.84 -6.41
C HIS A 121 -6.75 23.38 -7.22
N PRO A 122 -5.52 23.63 -6.75
CA PRO A 122 -4.33 22.98 -7.31
C PRO A 122 -4.44 21.44 -7.26
N ALA A 123 -3.82 20.75 -8.21
CA ALA A 123 -3.86 19.29 -8.30
C ALA A 123 -3.35 18.64 -6.99
N SER A 124 -4.21 17.87 -6.32
CA SER A 124 -3.84 17.13 -5.10
C SER A 124 -3.05 15.85 -5.41
N ILE A 125 -3.11 15.37 -6.66
CA ILE A 125 -2.45 14.15 -7.14
C ILE A 125 -1.78 14.47 -8.47
N ARG A 126 -0.45 14.36 -8.54
CA ARG A 126 0.33 14.68 -9.76
C ARG A 126 0.74 13.46 -10.59
N ALA A 127 0.46 12.25 -10.11
CA ALA A 127 0.69 11.00 -10.84
C ALA A 127 -0.59 10.57 -11.57
N SER A 128 -0.47 10.04 -12.79
CA SER A 128 -1.61 9.52 -13.54
C SER A 128 -2.25 8.33 -12.82
N ALA A 129 -3.58 8.24 -12.86
CA ALA A 129 -4.28 7.08 -12.30
C ALA A 129 -4.02 5.84 -13.17
N ASN A 130 -3.73 4.70 -12.55
CA ASN A 130 -3.70 3.42 -13.26
C ASN A 130 -5.11 3.07 -13.75
N ARG A 131 -5.28 2.94 -15.06
CA ARG A 131 -6.58 2.80 -15.76
C ARG A 131 -6.97 1.36 -16.09
N ALA A 132 -6.09 0.41 -15.80
CA ALA A 132 -6.40 -1.00 -15.96
C ALA A 132 -7.39 -1.42 -14.85
N HIS A 133 -8.60 -1.86 -15.22
CA HIS A 133 -9.49 -2.52 -14.27
C HIS A 133 -9.06 -3.96 -14.01
N ASP A 134 -8.55 -4.62 -15.04
CA ASP A 134 -7.82 -5.86 -14.89
C ASP A 134 -6.39 -5.49 -14.48
N HIS A 135 -6.16 -5.41 -13.17
CA HIS A 135 -4.88 -5.92 -12.69
C HIS A 135 -4.82 -7.35 -13.21
N ARG A 136 -3.96 -7.61 -14.20
CA ARG A 136 -3.70 -8.96 -14.67
C ARG A 136 -3.37 -9.74 -13.41
N LYS A 137 -4.26 -10.65 -13.00
CA LYS A 137 -4.10 -11.36 -11.72
C LYS A 137 -2.68 -11.95 -11.75
N PRO A 138 -1.83 -11.63 -10.77
CA PRO A 138 -0.49 -12.21 -10.72
C PRO A 138 -0.62 -13.72 -10.90
N PHE A 139 0.25 -14.29 -11.73
CA PHE A 139 0.31 -15.72 -12.04
C PHE A 139 -0.82 -16.31 -12.91
N SER A 140 -1.77 -15.52 -13.43
CA SER A 140 -2.86 -16.08 -14.26
C SER A 140 -2.42 -16.40 -15.70
N GLY A 141 -2.57 -17.66 -16.10
CA GLY A 141 -2.44 -18.09 -17.51
C GLY A 141 -1.01 -18.26 -18.04
N ASP A 142 0.00 -18.19 -17.17
CA ASP A 142 1.41 -18.37 -17.51
C ASP A 142 1.87 -19.80 -17.13
N ALA A 143 2.31 -20.58 -18.11
CA ALA A 143 2.83 -21.93 -17.86
C ALA A 143 4.07 -21.91 -16.94
N SER A 144 4.85 -20.83 -16.95
CA SER A 144 6.05 -20.70 -16.13
C SER A 144 5.73 -20.40 -14.66
N SER A 145 4.60 -19.77 -14.36
CA SER A 145 4.12 -19.62 -12.98
C SER A 145 3.68 -20.97 -12.39
N ALA A 146 3.11 -21.85 -13.24
CA ALA A 146 2.63 -23.15 -12.80
C ALA A 146 3.74 -24.06 -12.26
N HIS A 147 4.98 -23.97 -12.76
CA HIS A 147 6.07 -24.84 -12.33
C HIS A 147 6.41 -24.67 -10.83
N TRP A 148 6.71 -23.46 -10.40
CA TRP A 148 7.04 -23.20 -9.00
C TRP A 148 5.81 -23.36 -8.10
N MET A 149 4.62 -22.98 -8.58
CA MET A 149 3.39 -23.13 -7.81
C MET A 149 3.00 -24.60 -7.60
N LYS A 150 3.24 -25.49 -8.58
CA LYS A 150 3.10 -26.94 -8.40
C LYS A 150 4.13 -27.48 -7.41
N ALA A 151 5.39 -27.08 -7.56
CA ALA A 151 6.48 -27.54 -6.70
C ALA A 151 6.28 -27.15 -5.22
N LEU A 152 5.72 -25.96 -4.94
CA LEU A 152 5.38 -25.52 -3.59
C LEU A 152 4.00 -26.02 -3.10
N GLY A 153 3.30 -26.81 -3.91
CA GLY A 153 2.00 -27.39 -3.60
C GLY A 153 0.85 -26.37 -3.54
N ILE A 154 0.98 -25.21 -4.21
CA ILE A 154 -0.14 -24.28 -4.42
C ILE A 154 -1.11 -24.87 -5.45
N LEU A 155 -0.56 -25.43 -6.53
CA LEU A 155 -1.32 -26.14 -7.55
C LEU A 155 -1.25 -27.66 -7.34
N ASP A 156 -2.20 -28.39 -7.91
CA ASP A 156 -2.15 -29.85 -8.03
C ASP A 156 -1.39 -30.30 -9.28
N SER A 157 -1.29 -31.62 -9.51
CA SER A 157 -0.60 -32.18 -10.67
C SER A 157 -1.22 -31.73 -12.00
N ALA A 158 -2.54 -31.56 -12.05
CA ALA A 158 -3.29 -31.05 -13.19
C ALA A 158 -3.09 -29.54 -13.41
N GLY A 159 -2.55 -28.81 -12.44
CA GLY A 159 -2.34 -27.36 -12.49
C GLY A 159 -3.51 -26.55 -11.95
N ALA A 160 -4.48 -27.18 -11.29
CA ALA A 160 -5.57 -26.49 -10.63
C ALA A 160 -5.16 -26.03 -9.22
N LEU A 161 -5.68 -24.88 -8.79
CA LEU A 161 -5.44 -24.33 -7.46
C LEU A 161 -6.05 -25.23 -6.39
N ARG A 162 -5.22 -25.70 -5.44
CA ARG A 162 -5.72 -26.50 -4.31
C ARG A 162 -6.61 -25.64 -3.43
N ALA A 163 -7.79 -26.14 -3.07
CA ALA A 163 -8.75 -25.41 -2.24
C ALA A 163 -8.15 -24.94 -0.91
N SER A 164 -7.31 -25.76 -0.26
CA SER A 164 -6.60 -25.43 0.98
C SER A 164 -5.58 -24.30 0.82
N MET A 165 -5.16 -23.99 -0.40
CA MET A 165 -4.15 -22.97 -0.71
C MET A 165 -4.78 -21.71 -1.32
N ALA A 166 -6.11 -21.65 -1.49
CA ALA A 166 -6.78 -20.53 -2.13
C ALA A 166 -6.62 -19.20 -1.37
N SER A 167 -6.66 -19.22 -0.05
CA SER A 167 -6.40 -18.03 0.77
C SER A 167 -4.95 -17.55 0.63
N LYS A 168 -3.98 -18.47 0.74
CA LYS A 168 -2.56 -18.16 0.59
C LYS A 168 -2.22 -17.65 -0.81
N HIS A 169 -2.81 -18.24 -1.84
CA HIS A 169 -2.63 -17.78 -3.23
C HIS A 169 -3.12 -16.33 -3.40
N ARG A 170 -4.29 -15.99 -2.85
CA ARG A 170 -4.78 -14.61 -2.85
C ARG A 170 -3.85 -13.66 -2.12
N GLN A 171 -3.30 -14.08 -0.98
CA GLN A 171 -2.32 -13.30 -0.22
C GLN A 171 -1.04 -13.06 -1.04
N ILE A 172 -0.50 -14.09 -1.70
CA ILE A 172 0.70 -14.00 -2.55
C ILE A 172 0.44 -13.05 -3.73
N ALA A 173 -0.68 -13.22 -4.43
CA ALA A 173 -1.04 -12.36 -5.56
C ALA A 173 -1.17 -10.89 -5.13
N ARG A 174 -1.94 -10.64 -4.06
CA ARG A 174 -2.09 -9.28 -3.53
C ARG A 174 -0.77 -8.65 -3.11
N TYR A 175 0.13 -9.45 -2.54
CA TYR A 175 1.46 -8.96 -2.15
C TYR A 175 2.29 -8.53 -3.36
N VAL A 176 2.28 -9.32 -4.45
CA VAL A 176 2.99 -8.96 -5.69
C VAL A 176 2.42 -7.69 -6.33
N GLU A 177 1.10 -7.49 -6.30
CA GLU A 177 0.49 -6.22 -6.77
C GLU A 177 1.02 -5.01 -5.99
N LEU A 178 1.16 -5.15 -4.67
CA LEU A 178 1.68 -4.07 -3.81
C LEU A 178 3.16 -3.82 -4.06
N LEU A 179 3.96 -4.88 -4.22
CA LEU A 179 5.36 -4.76 -4.59
C LEU A 179 5.52 -4.05 -5.93
N GLU A 180 4.75 -4.43 -6.94
CA GLU A 180 4.80 -3.78 -8.25
C GLU A 180 4.53 -2.29 -8.16
N HIS A 181 3.52 -1.90 -7.38
CA HIS A 181 3.19 -0.50 -7.17
C HIS A 181 4.30 0.27 -6.45
N HIS A 182 4.80 -0.26 -5.33
CA HIS A 182 5.73 0.47 -4.46
C HIS A 182 7.18 0.41 -4.91
N LEU A 183 7.60 -0.66 -5.58
CA LEU A 183 8.97 -0.83 -6.04
C LEU A 183 9.22 -0.24 -7.43
N SER A 184 8.20 0.19 -8.19
CA SER A 184 8.42 0.76 -9.53
C SER A 184 9.53 1.84 -9.58
N PRO A 185 9.59 2.81 -8.63
CA PRO A 185 10.65 3.82 -8.62
C PRO A 185 12.06 3.25 -8.35
N VAL A 186 12.15 2.11 -7.66
CA VAL A 186 13.42 1.40 -7.38
C VAL A 186 13.86 0.62 -8.62
N LEU A 187 12.91 -0.07 -9.26
CA LEU A 187 13.16 -0.86 -10.48
C LEU A 187 13.64 -0.03 -11.66
N GLU A 188 13.28 1.26 -11.73
CA GLU A 188 13.73 2.17 -12.79
C GLU A 188 15.22 2.55 -12.69
N ARG A 189 15.87 2.23 -11.57
CA ARG A 189 17.19 2.77 -11.20
C ARG A 189 18.20 1.70 -10.83
N ALA A 190 17.74 0.57 -10.32
CA ALA A 190 18.59 -0.52 -9.88
C ALA A 190 18.91 -1.45 -11.05
N ASP A 191 20.20 -1.67 -11.33
CA ASP A 191 20.69 -2.69 -12.26
C ASP A 191 22.19 -2.98 -11.99
N PRO A 192 22.56 -4.09 -11.33
CA PRO A 192 21.68 -5.19 -10.91
C PRO A 192 20.83 -4.85 -9.68
N LEU A 193 19.64 -5.45 -9.58
CA LEU A 193 18.82 -5.40 -8.37
C LEU A 193 19.02 -6.65 -7.52
N ARG A 194 19.23 -6.51 -6.22
CA ARG A 194 19.11 -7.63 -5.28
C ARG A 194 17.88 -7.45 -4.39
N VAL A 195 17.13 -8.52 -4.22
CA VAL A 195 16.03 -8.61 -3.26
C VAL A 195 16.38 -9.66 -2.22
N VAL A 196 16.33 -9.27 -0.96
CA VAL A 196 16.61 -10.12 0.20
C VAL A 196 15.30 -10.32 0.95
N ASP A 197 14.85 -11.57 1.10
CA ASP A 197 13.67 -11.95 1.88
C ASP A 197 14.12 -12.60 3.19
N ALA A 198 14.12 -11.82 4.27
CA ALA A 198 14.58 -12.25 5.58
C ALA A 198 13.44 -12.87 6.39
N GLY A 199 13.49 -14.20 6.57
CA GLY A 199 12.40 -15.00 7.14
C GLY A 199 11.52 -15.65 6.06
N ALA A 200 12.15 -16.21 5.02
CA ALA A 200 11.47 -16.69 3.82
C ALA A 200 10.52 -17.90 4.06
N GLY A 201 10.70 -18.66 5.15
CA GLY A 201 9.91 -19.85 5.44
C GLY A 201 9.98 -20.88 4.31
N LYS A 202 8.83 -21.27 3.77
CA LYS A 202 8.74 -22.17 2.59
C LYS A 202 9.06 -21.48 1.26
N GLY A 203 9.38 -20.19 1.28
CA GLY A 203 9.78 -19.41 0.10
C GLY A 203 8.63 -18.94 -0.80
N TYR A 204 7.36 -19.14 -0.44
CA TYR A 204 6.22 -18.80 -1.32
C TYR A 204 6.30 -17.38 -1.91
N LEU A 205 6.62 -16.40 -1.07
CA LEU A 205 6.73 -15.00 -1.51
C LEU A 205 8.06 -14.76 -2.22
N THR A 206 9.16 -15.35 -1.76
CA THR A 206 10.46 -15.29 -2.46
C THR A 206 10.35 -15.77 -3.91
N PHE A 207 9.70 -16.92 -4.14
CA PHE A 207 9.43 -17.47 -5.49
C PHE A 207 8.50 -16.55 -6.30
N ALA A 208 7.45 -16.02 -5.68
CA ALA A 208 6.52 -15.10 -6.32
C ALA A 208 7.22 -13.80 -6.78
N VAL A 209 8.10 -13.25 -5.95
CA VAL A 209 8.89 -12.05 -6.26
C VAL A 209 9.89 -12.32 -7.37
N TRP A 210 10.64 -13.42 -7.28
CA TRP A 210 11.55 -13.84 -8.36
C TRP A 210 10.81 -13.96 -9.69
N HIS A 211 9.67 -14.68 -9.69
CA HIS A 211 8.90 -14.90 -10.89
C HIS A 211 8.36 -13.59 -11.46
N TRP A 212 7.84 -12.70 -10.61
CA TRP A 212 7.39 -11.37 -11.04
C TRP A 212 8.52 -10.53 -11.64
N LEU A 213 9.70 -10.47 -11.01
CA LEU A 213 10.85 -9.75 -11.54
C LEU A 213 11.29 -10.32 -12.89
N LYS A 214 11.34 -11.65 -13.01
CA LYS A 214 11.69 -12.35 -14.26
C LYS A 214 10.71 -12.02 -15.39
N GLN A 215 9.41 -12.04 -15.10
CA GLN A 215 8.36 -11.73 -16.07
C GLN A 215 8.27 -10.24 -16.41
N SER A 216 8.71 -9.36 -15.51
CA SER A 216 8.67 -7.92 -15.75
C SER A 216 9.55 -7.50 -16.93
N GLY A 217 10.67 -8.20 -17.16
CA GLY A 217 11.65 -7.85 -18.20
C GLY A 217 12.28 -6.47 -18.05
N ARG A 218 12.09 -5.80 -16.90
CA ARG A 218 12.55 -4.42 -16.64
C ARG A 218 14.02 -4.32 -16.24
N LEU A 219 14.62 -5.43 -15.82
CA LEU A 219 15.97 -5.49 -15.27
C LEU A 219 16.85 -6.37 -16.17
N ARG A 220 18.10 -5.96 -16.40
CA ARG A 220 19.07 -6.79 -17.15
C ARG A 220 19.65 -7.88 -16.26
N ASP A 221 19.92 -7.57 -14.99
CA ASP A 221 20.35 -8.55 -14.01
C ASP A 221 19.66 -8.32 -12.66
N PHE A 222 19.29 -9.42 -12.01
CA PHE A 222 18.74 -9.38 -10.66
C PHE A 222 19.03 -10.67 -9.90
N ARG A 223 18.96 -10.59 -8.57
CA ARG A 223 19.03 -11.76 -7.68
C ARG A 223 17.97 -11.66 -6.60
N VAL A 224 17.34 -12.78 -6.29
CA VAL A 224 16.44 -12.92 -5.14
C VAL A 224 17.02 -13.96 -4.19
N CYS A 225 17.20 -13.59 -2.93
CA CYS A 225 17.77 -14.46 -1.90
C CYS A 225 16.87 -14.52 -0.68
N GLY A 226 16.35 -15.72 -0.37
CA GLY A 226 15.61 -15.96 0.86
C GLY A 226 16.52 -16.43 1.99
N TRP A 227 16.39 -15.81 3.17
CA TRP A 227 17.09 -16.23 4.39
C TRP A 227 16.12 -16.92 5.33
N GLU A 228 16.50 -18.10 5.82
CA GLU A 228 15.66 -18.93 6.68
C GLU A 228 16.52 -19.67 7.73
N MET A 229 16.04 -19.74 8.97
CA MET A 229 16.74 -20.40 10.09
C MET A 229 16.66 -21.92 10.00
N ARG A 230 15.64 -22.44 9.33
CA ARG A 230 15.40 -23.87 9.20
C ARG A 230 16.11 -24.44 7.98
N GLU A 231 17.21 -25.15 8.22
CA GLU A 231 18.03 -25.75 7.16
C GLU A 231 17.24 -26.71 6.26
N ASP A 232 16.24 -27.43 6.79
CA ASP A 232 15.36 -28.30 6.01
C ASP A 232 14.56 -27.52 4.96
N LEU A 233 14.04 -26.34 5.32
CA LEU A 233 13.32 -25.46 4.41
C LEU A 233 14.24 -24.85 3.37
N VAL A 234 15.46 -24.46 3.77
CA VAL A 234 16.49 -23.95 2.84
C VAL A 234 16.85 -24.99 1.78
N LYS A 235 17.09 -26.25 2.20
CA LYS A 235 17.38 -27.36 1.28
C LYS A 235 16.22 -27.60 0.31
N GLN A 236 15.00 -27.69 0.81
CA GLN A 236 13.80 -27.87 -0.02
C GLN A 236 13.60 -26.72 -1.02
N ALA A 237 13.76 -25.47 -0.57
CA ALA A 237 13.57 -24.31 -1.43
C ALA A 237 14.63 -24.23 -2.55
N ASN A 238 15.91 -24.52 -2.24
CA ASN A 238 16.97 -24.59 -3.26
C ASN A 238 16.78 -25.75 -4.23
N GLN A 239 16.27 -26.91 -3.78
CA GLN A 239 15.91 -28.01 -4.67
C GLN A 239 14.82 -27.60 -5.67
N VAL A 240 13.78 -26.90 -5.19
CA VAL A 240 12.72 -26.38 -6.04
C VAL A 240 13.27 -25.35 -7.03
N ALA A 241 14.06 -24.37 -6.57
CA ALA A 241 14.69 -23.36 -7.42
C ALA A 241 15.54 -24.01 -8.54
N THR A 242 16.31 -25.04 -8.20
CA THR A 242 17.10 -25.81 -9.18
C THR A 242 16.19 -26.54 -10.17
N SER A 243 15.14 -27.22 -9.71
CA SER A 243 14.25 -28.01 -10.58
C SER A 243 13.48 -27.18 -11.61
N ILE A 244 13.26 -25.89 -11.34
CA ILE A 244 12.57 -24.97 -12.24
C ILE A 244 13.54 -24.09 -13.05
N GLY A 245 14.86 -24.29 -12.90
CA GLY A 245 15.88 -23.50 -13.59
C GLY A 245 15.94 -22.03 -13.14
N ALA A 246 15.58 -21.73 -11.90
CA ALA A 246 15.61 -20.38 -11.33
C ALA A 246 17.03 -20.01 -10.87
N THR A 247 17.93 -19.70 -11.81
CA THR A 247 19.33 -19.36 -11.53
C THR A 247 19.50 -18.03 -10.77
N GLU A 248 18.50 -17.15 -10.84
CA GLU A 248 18.50 -15.87 -10.13
C GLU A 248 17.96 -15.98 -8.69
N LEU A 249 17.46 -17.16 -8.30
CA LEU A 249 16.84 -17.43 -7.00
C LEU A 249 17.69 -18.37 -6.17
N SER A 250 17.93 -18.00 -4.91
CA SER A 250 18.67 -18.84 -3.95
C SER A 250 18.11 -18.70 -2.54
N PHE A 251 18.42 -19.67 -1.68
CA PHE A 251 18.09 -19.62 -0.27
C PHE A 251 19.33 -19.89 0.59
N LYS A 252 19.51 -19.12 1.65
CA LYS A 252 20.63 -19.21 2.59
C LYS A 252 20.12 -19.53 3.99
N HIS A 253 20.88 -20.36 4.70
CA HIS A 253 20.63 -20.66 6.11
C HIS A 253 21.18 -19.53 6.98
N GLY A 254 20.33 -18.95 7.83
CA GLY A 254 20.76 -17.94 8.78
C GLY A 254 19.60 -17.22 9.47
N LEU A 255 19.97 -16.41 10.46
CA LEU A 255 19.04 -15.49 11.13
C LEU A 255 18.72 -14.30 10.22
N VAL A 256 17.61 -13.62 10.51
CA VAL A 256 17.24 -12.36 9.85
C VAL A 256 18.39 -11.34 9.93
N ALA A 257 18.99 -11.17 11.11
CA ALA A 257 20.10 -10.25 11.33
C ALA A 257 21.40 -10.65 10.60
N SER A 258 21.51 -11.88 10.12
CA SER A 258 22.67 -12.38 9.37
C SER A 258 22.55 -12.16 7.86
N ALA A 259 21.40 -11.65 7.39
CA ALA A 259 21.14 -11.54 5.97
C ALA A 259 22.10 -10.55 5.28
N GLU A 260 22.68 -11.00 4.17
CA GLU A 260 23.58 -10.19 3.37
C GLU A 260 22.80 -9.24 2.46
N ILE A 261 22.74 -7.97 2.85
CA ILE A 261 22.11 -6.89 2.10
C ILE A 261 23.08 -5.71 1.94
N GLY A 262 23.07 -5.07 0.78
CA GLY A 262 23.87 -3.90 0.46
C GLY A 262 23.05 -2.65 0.14
N GLN A 263 23.77 -1.57 -0.15
CA GLN A 263 23.17 -0.32 -0.55
C GLN A 263 22.44 -0.46 -1.89
N GLY A 264 21.21 0.06 -1.97
CA GLY A 264 20.41 -0.01 -3.19
C GLY A 264 19.56 -1.28 -3.34
N ASP A 265 19.74 -2.26 -2.45
CA ASP A 265 18.96 -3.50 -2.45
C ASP A 265 17.54 -3.29 -1.88
N VAL A 266 16.67 -4.28 -2.09
CA VAL A 266 15.34 -4.34 -1.48
C VAL A 266 15.33 -5.37 -0.36
N LEU A 267 14.93 -4.97 0.84
CA LEU A 267 14.69 -5.86 1.96
C LEU A 267 13.19 -6.16 2.10
N ILE A 268 12.86 -7.44 2.22
CA ILE A 268 11.54 -7.93 2.56
C ILE A 268 11.68 -8.73 3.87
N ALA A 269 10.80 -8.53 4.84
CA ALA A 269 10.71 -9.39 6.01
C ALA A 269 9.25 -9.55 6.43
N LEU A 270 8.68 -10.71 6.13
CA LEU A 270 7.25 -10.97 6.29
C LEU A 270 7.06 -12.07 7.30
N HIS A 271 6.24 -11.81 8.31
CA HIS A 271 6.08 -12.70 9.45
C HIS A 271 7.38 -12.99 10.22
N ALA A 272 8.37 -12.09 10.13
CA ALA A 272 9.52 -12.09 11.04
C ALA A 272 9.02 -11.73 12.45
N CYS A 273 8.65 -12.72 13.25
CA CYS A 273 7.92 -12.44 14.49
C CYS A 273 8.78 -11.83 15.60
N ASN A 274 8.11 -11.02 16.42
CA ASN A 274 8.68 -10.34 17.58
C ASN A 274 9.83 -9.39 17.18
N THR A 275 11.00 -9.50 17.81
CA THR A 275 12.16 -8.65 17.55
C THR A 275 12.77 -8.84 16.17
N ALA A 276 12.44 -9.93 15.46
CA ALA A 276 13.00 -10.21 14.14
C ALA A 276 12.56 -9.19 13.08
N THR A 277 11.37 -8.60 13.18
CA THR A 277 10.98 -7.47 12.30
C THR A 277 11.88 -6.25 12.57
N ASP A 278 12.20 -5.97 13.83
CA ASP A 278 13.03 -4.85 14.22
C ASP A 278 14.50 -5.07 13.81
N ASP A 279 14.96 -6.33 13.85
CA ASP A 279 16.25 -6.77 13.29
C ASP A 279 16.34 -6.51 11.79
N ALA A 280 15.31 -6.91 11.03
CA ALA A 280 15.26 -6.65 9.60
C ALA A 280 15.29 -5.14 9.33
N LEU A 281 14.51 -4.36 10.06
CA LEU A 281 14.47 -2.90 9.89
C LEU A 281 15.85 -2.29 10.14
N LEU A 282 16.51 -2.66 11.25
CA LEU A 282 17.86 -2.19 11.56
C LEU A 282 18.87 -2.56 10.47
N LEU A 283 18.86 -3.82 10.03
CA LEU A 283 19.73 -4.32 8.98
C LEU A 283 19.54 -3.54 7.66
N GLY A 284 18.28 -3.37 7.23
CA GLY A 284 17.97 -2.67 5.98
C GLY A 284 18.38 -1.20 6.02
N VAL A 285 18.16 -0.52 7.14
CA VAL A 285 18.57 0.88 7.32
C VAL A 285 20.09 1.00 7.34
N GLN A 286 20.80 0.17 8.10
CA GLN A 286 22.27 0.19 8.18
C GLN A 286 22.92 -0.08 6.83
N ALA A 287 22.35 -1.00 6.04
CA ALA A 287 22.83 -1.29 4.70
C ALA A 287 22.50 -0.19 3.68
N GLY A 288 21.61 0.75 4.00
CA GLY A 288 21.15 1.76 3.04
C GLY A 288 20.29 1.17 1.91
N ALA A 289 19.44 0.20 2.24
CA ALA A 289 18.51 -0.43 1.31
C ALA A 289 17.64 0.63 0.58
N ALA A 290 17.38 0.43 -0.71
CA ALA A 290 16.51 1.32 -1.48
C ALA A 290 15.04 1.19 -1.07
N ALA A 291 14.62 0.00 -0.65
CA ALA A 291 13.30 -0.25 -0.09
C ALA A 291 13.33 -1.28 1.03
N ILE A 292 12.42 -1.12 2.00
CA ILE A 292 12.21 -2.01 3.12
C ILE A 292 10.71 -2.29 3.22
N LEU A 293 10.30 -3.56 3.18
CA LEU A 293 8.90 -3.98 3.28
C LEU A 293 8.72 -4.98 4.41
N LEU A 294 7.87 -4.64 5.38
CA LEU A 294 7.68 -5.40 6.60
C LEU A 294 6.21 -5.72 6.81
N SER A 295 5.89 -6.99 7.07
CA SER A 295 4.56 -7.39 7.55
C SER A 295 4.69 -8.02 8.94
N PRO A 296 4.49 -7.21 9.99
CA PRO A 296 4.72 -7.68 11.35
C PRO A 296 3.57 -8.56 11.86
N CYS A 297 3.93 -9.74 12.38
CA CYS A 297 2.99 -10.72 12.93
C CYS A 297 2.82 -10.65 14.46
N CYS A 298 3.77 -10.07 15.18
CA CYS A 298 3.78 -10.06 16.64
C CYS A 298 4.38 -8.75 17.19
N HIS A 299 3.75 -8.21 18.23
CA HIS A 299 4.11 -6.93 18.85
C HIS A 299 4.28 -7.05 20.37
N GLN A 300 4.59 -8.25 20.84
CA GLN A 300 4.59 -8.56 22.27
C GLN A 300 5.82 -7.98 23.00
N ALA A 301 6.93 -7.70 22.31
CA ALA A 301 8.12 -7.12 22.95
C ALA A 301 7.87 -5.75 23.58
N LEU A 302 7.06 -4.90 22.96
CA LEU A 302 6.85 -3.54 23.45
C LEU A 302 5.82 -3.45 24.56
N ARG A 303 4.86 -4.38 24.58
CA ARG A 303 3.70 -4.33 25.49
C ARG A 303 4.07 -4.27 26.98
N PRO A 304 5.04 -5.04 27.51
CA PRO A 304 5.45 -4.96 28.92
C PRO A 304 6.06 -3.62 29.31
N GLU A 305 6.74 -2.96 28.36
CA GLU A 305 7.41 -1.67 28.55
C GLU A 305 6.43 -0.48 28.50
N MET A 306 5.20 -0.70 28.04
CA MET A 306 4.22 0.36 27.91
C MET A 306 3.48 0.64 29.22
N SER A 307 3.63 1.88 29.67
CA SER A 307 2.77 2.48 30.68
C SER A 307 1.37 2.77 30.13
N ASP A 308 0.44 3.08 31.04
CA ASP A 308 -0.97 3.35 30.72
C ASP A 308 -1.28 4.85 30.92
N PRO A 309 -0.81 5.75 30.03
CA PRO A 309 -0.91 7.19 30.22
C PRO A 309 -2.36 7.69 30.17
N ALA A 310 -2.63 8.79 30.86
CA ALA A 310 -3.89 9.52 30.67
C ALA A 310 -3.96 10.12 29.25
N PRO A 311 -5.13 10.14 28.59
CA PRO A 311 -6.46 9.71 29.09
C PRO A 311 -6.77 8.22 28.89
N PHE A 312 -5.82 7.43 28.38
CA PHE A 312 -6.06 6.03 28.00
C PHE A 312 -6.00 5.02 29.15
N ALA A 313 -5.59 5.40 30.37
CA ALA A 313 -5.47 4.50 31.51
C ALA A 313 -6.69 3.56 31.71
N ASN A 314 -7.91 4.12 31.69
CA ASN A 314 -9.15 3.33 31.85
C ASN A 314 -9.47 2.42 30.65
N VAL A 315 -8.94 2.72 29.47
CA VAL A 315 -9.07 1.88 28.27
C VAL A 315 -8.05 0.75 28.31
N LEU A 316 -6.79 1.09 28.61
CA LEU A 316 -5.66 0.16 28.58
C LEU A 316 -5.66 -0.84 29.74
N ARG A 317 -6.46 -0.63 30.80
CA ARG A 317 -6.74 -1.67 31.80
C ARG A 317 -7.32 -2.95 31.19
N HIS A 318 -7.99 -2.84 30.04
CA HIS A 318 -8.52 -3.99 29.31
C HIS A 318 -7.43 -4.57 28.39
N GLY A 319 -7.01 -5.80 28.68
CA GLY A 319 -5.87 -6.44 28.02
C GLY A 319 -5.94 -6.44 26.48
N ILE A 320 -7.12 -6.61 25.90
CA ILE A 320 -7.32 -6.57 24.44
C ILE A 320 -7.04 -5.18 23.84
N PHE A 321 -7.38 -4.10 24.55
CA PHE A 321 -7.09 -2.74 24.09
C PHE A 321 -5.63 -2.39 24.30
N LYS A 322 -5.01 -2.87 25.40
CA LYS A 322 -3.55 -2.74 25.60
C LYS A 322 -2.76 -3.47 24.54
N GLU A 323 -3.19 -4.67 24.16
CA GLU A 323 -2.58 -5.42 23.07
C GLU A 323 -2.67 -4.67 21.75
N ARG A 324 -3.85 -4.22 21.33
CA ARG A 324 -4.02 -3.44 20.09
C ARG A 324 -3.25 -2.13 20.10
N MET A 325 -3.23 -1.42 21.23
CA MET A 325 -2.44 -0.19 21.37
C MET A 325 -0.95 -0.49 21.22
N ALA A 326 -0.44 -1.55 21.86
CA ALA A 326 0.96 -1.93 21.71
C ALA A 326 1.33 -2.27 20.27
N GLU A 327 0.43 -2.91 19.54
CA GLU A 327 0.62 -3.19 18.10
C GLU A 327 0.75 -1.90 17.29
N TRP A 328 -0.21 -0.99 17.44
CA TRP A 328 -0.17 0.30 16.73
C TRP A 328 1.02 1.15 17.13
N THR A 329 1.37 1.21 18.41
CA THR A 329 2.53 1.96 18.90
C THR A 329 3.82 1.37 18.33
N THR A 330 3.95 0.04 18.29
CA THR A 330 5.14 -0.61 17.71
C THR A 330 5.28 -0.29 16.22
N ASP A 331 4.20 -0.40 15.45
CA ASP A 331 4.24 -0.10 14.00
C ASP A 331 4.47 1.39 13.72
N ALA A 332 3.90 2.27 14.53
CA ALA A 332 4.19 3.71 14.45
C ALA A 332 5.66 4.01 14.75
N LEU A 333 6.25 3.39 15.77
CA LEU A 333 7.68 3.57 16.08
C LEU A 333 8.58 3.04 14.94
N ARG A 334 8.23 1.93 14.30
CA ARG A 334 8.94 1.41 13.12
C ARG A 334 8.91 2.38 11.96
N LEU A 335 7.74 2.94 11.64
CA LEU A 335 7.59 3.94 10.58
C LEU A 335 8.39 5.21 10.91
N LEU A 336 8.27 5.73 12.13
CA LEU A 336 9.01 6.92 12.56
C LEU A 336 10.53 6.70 12.55
N ALA A 337 11.01 5.51 12.89
CA ALA A 337 12.43 5.16 12.78
C ALA A 337 12.91 5.15 11.33
N LEU A 338 12.11 4.61 10.39
CA LEU A 338 12.39 4.67 8.96
C LEU A 338 12.40 6.11 8.44
N GLU A 339 11.45 6.95 8.85
CA GLU A 339 11.40 8.37 8.47
C GLU A 339 12.60 9.16 8.99
N ALA A 340 12.99 8.93 10.24
CA ALA A 340 14.20 9.51 10.82
C ALA A 340 15.46 9.09 10.03
N ALA A 341 15.47 7.87 9.50
CA ALA A 341 16.52 7.34 8.62
C ALA A 341 16.42 7.80 7.15
N GLY A 342 15.48 8.68 6.80
CA GLY A 342 15.36 9.25 5.45
C GLY A 342 14.51 8.44 4.46
N TYR A 343 13.67 7.53 4.96
CA TYR A 343 12.70 6.82 4.12
C TYR A 343 11.38 7.58 4.03
N GLN A 344 10.75 7.56 2.85
CA GLN A 344 9.34 7.84 2.72
C GLN A 344 8.57 6.59 3.13
N THR A 345 7.67 6.71 4.10
CA THR A 345 6.95 5.56 4.63
C THR A 345 5.48 5.52 4.22
N THR A 346 4.93 4.31 4.10
CA THR A 346 3.50 4.06 3.90
C THR A 346 3.09 2.86 4.74
N ALA A 347 1.93 2.93 5.39
CA ALA A 347 1.29 1.77 6.02
C ALA A 347 0.02 1.43 5.26
N ILE A 348 -0.10 0.20 4.78
CA ILE A 348 -1.22 -0.24 3.94
C ILE A 348 -1.79 -1.59 4.38
N GLU A 349 -3.09 -1.76 4.16
CA GLU A 349 -3.74 -3.06 4.32
C GLU A 349 -3.41 -3.97 3.12
N PHE A 350 -2.75 -5.10 3.38
CA PHE A 350 -2.28 -6.02 2.35
C PHE A 350 -3.16 -7.25 2.16
N VAL A 351 -4.06 -7.56 3.08
CA VAL A 351 -5.10 -8.59 2.92
C VAL A 351 -6.34 -8.15 3.68
N ASP A 352 -7.52 -8.55 3.23
CA ASP A 352 -8.77 -8.26 3.92
C ASP A 352 -8.72 -8.77 5.38
N ALA A 353 -9.04 -7.90 6.34
CA ALA A 353 -9.11 -8.20 7.77
C ALA A 353 -9.92 -9.46 8.13
N GLY A 354 -10.87 -9.89 7.28
CA GLY A 354 -11.61 -11.13 7.44
C GLY A 354 -10.76 -12.40 7.30
N HIS A 355 -9.55 -12.30 6.75
CA HIS A 355 -8.62 -13.42 6.53
C HIS A 355 -7.45 -13.44 7.52
N SER A 356 -7.06 -12.28 8.07
CA SER A 356 -6.04 -12.18 9.11
C SER A 356 -6.21 -10.87 9.89
N PRO A 357 -6.18 -10.90 11.25
CA PRO A 357 -6.12 -9.68 12.05
C PRO A 357 -4.75 -8.96 11.92
N ARG A 358 -3.74 -9.64 11.35
CA ARG A 358 -2.42 -9.11 11.00
C ARG A 358 -2.38 -8.85 9.50
N ASN A 359 -2.84 -7.68 9.10
CA ASN A 359 -3.06 -7.32 7.70
C ASN A 359 -2.31 -6.05 7.27
N LEU A 360 -1.37 -5.56 8.07
CA LEU A 360 -0.60 -4.36 7.74
C LEU A 360 0.71 -4.72 7.03
N LEU A 361 1.03 -3.93 6.01
CA LEU A 361 2.33 -3.88 5.35
C LEU A 361 2.91 -2.48 5.56
N LEU A 362 4.07 -2.42 6.19
CA LEU A 362 4.87 -1.20 6.34
C LEU A 362 5.86 -1.15 5.18
N VAL A 363 5.88 -0.04 4.46
CA VAL A 363 6.75 0.17 3.29
C VAL A 363 7.60 1.41 3.55
N GLY A 364 8.91 1.29 3.44
CA GLY A 364 9.85 2.41 3.42
C GLY A 364 10.59 2.44 2.09
N ILE A 365 10.51 3.56 1.36
CA ILE A 365 11.30 3.81 0.14
C ILE A 365 12.31 4.91 0.43
N ARG A 366 13.60 4.67 0.16
CA ARG A 366 14.66 5.62 0.49
C ARG A 366 14.53 6.87 -0.38
N LYS A 367 14.52 8.06 0.26
CA LYS A 367 14.52 9.33 -0.47
C LYS A 367 15.88 9.57 -1.12
N GLN A 368 15.86 10.23 -2.27
CA GLN A 368 17.05 10.59 -3.05
C GLN A 368 17.86 11.71 -2.40
N GLU A 369 17.17 12.62 -1.73
CA GLU A 369 17.78 13.73 -1.01
C GLU A 369 17.83 13.34 0.48
N GLY A 370 19.00 13.51 1.10
CA GLY A 370 19.33 13.10 2.47
C GLY A 370 18.60 13.88 3.57
N VAL A 371 17.33 14.24 3.34
CA VAL A 371 16.45 14.89 4.30
C VAL A 371 16.03 13.85 5.33
N SER A 372 16.91 13.57 6.28
CA SER A 372 16.52 13.05 7.59
C SER A 372 15.56 14.08 8.19
N SER A 373 14.36 13.63 8.57
CA SER A 373 13.37 14.51 9.18
C SER A 373 13.64 14.56 10.68
N SER A 374 14.30 15.62 11.17
CA SER A 374 14.46 15.85 12.61
C SER A 374 13.11 15.80 13.35
N SER A 375 12.04 16.23 12.69
CA SER A 375 10.68 16.14 13.20
C SER A 375 10.19 14.70 13.45
N ALA A 376 10.66 13.72 12.66
CA ALA A 376 10.31 12.30 12.83
C ALA A 376 11.07 11.69 14.02
N ALA A 377 12.36 12.02 14.17
CA ALA A 377 13.15 11.63 15.35
C ALA A 377 12.53 12.18 16.65
N ASP A 378 12.05 13.43 16.63
CA ASP A 378 11.37 14.01 17.78
C ASP A 378 10.00 13.40 18.03
N ALA A 379 9.24 13.08 16.97
CA ALA A 379 7.96 12.39 17.09
C ALA A 379 8.12 10.98 17.66
N TYR A 380 9.18 10.27 17.25
CA TYR A 380 9.57 8.98 17.81
C TYR A 380 9.81 9.07 19.31
N LYS A 381 10.63 10.02 19.75
CA LYS A 381 10.92 10.26 21.18
C LYS A 381 9.64 10.60 21.96
N ARG A 382 8.84 11.55 21.46
CA ARG A 382 7.56 11.93 22.10
C ARG A 382 6.61 10.75 22.24
N LEU A 383 6.52 9.88 21.23
CA LEU A 383 5.66 8.69 21.29
C LEU A 383 6.16 7.70 22.34
N LYS A 384 7.47 7.48 22.41
CA LYS A 384 8.10 6.67 23.47
C LYS A 384 7.82 7.24 24.86
N ASP A 385 8.09 8.53 25.05
CA ASP A 385 7.90 9.24 26.32
C ASP A 385 6.44 9.19 26.77
N PHE A 386 5.49 9.38 25.84
CA PHE A 386 4.07 9.31 26.12
C PHE A 386 3.65 7.95 26.69
N PHE A 387 4.20 6.85 26.14
CA PHE A 387 3.94 5.50 26.64
C PHE A 387 4.95 5.04 27.70
N GLY A 388 5.88 5.88 28.16
CA GLY A 388 6.88 5.50 29.17
C GLY A 388 7.88 4.44 28.70
N ILE A 389 8.10 4.31 27.40
CA ILE A 389 9.03 3.33 26.83
C ILE A 389 10.45 3.88 26.95
N GLU A 390 11.27 3.31 27.83
CA GLU A 390 12.64 3.80 28.05
C GLU A 390 13.59 3.30 26.95
N CYS A 391 13.63 1.99 26.74
CA CYS A 391 14.55 1.34 25.81
C CYS A 391 13.76 0.66 24.69
N TYR A 392 14.14 0.95 23.44
CA TYR A 392 13.60 0.22 22.30
C TYR A 392 14.70 -0.08 21.28
N ARG A 393 14.60 -1.23 20.60
CA ARG A 393 15.67 -1.73 19.71
C ARG A 393 16.03 -0.74 18.60
N LEU A 394 15.03 -0.01 18.11
CA LEU A 394 15.18 0.95 17.02
C LEU A 394 15.74 2.31 17.46
N ASP A 395 16.01 2.51 18.75
CA ASP A 395 16.63 3.74 19.27
C ASP A 395 17.97 4.03 18.59
N THR A 396 18.71 2.98 18.21
CA THR A 396 19.99 3.07 17.51
C THR A 396 19.87 3.81 16.19
N ILE A 397 18.82 3.54 15.41
CA ILE A 397 18.55 4.20 14.13
C ILE A 397 18.36 5.69 14.32
N VAL A 398 17.57 6.07 15.32
CA VAL A 398 17.22 7.47 15.59
C VAL A 398 18.40 8.26 16.17
N ARG A 399 19.26 7.62 16.97
CA ARG A 399 20.48 8.23 17.52
C ARG A 399 21.57 8.46 16.46
N SER A 400 21.63 7.60 15.44
CA SER A 400 22.59 7.68 14.34
C SER A 400 22.16 8.60 13.20
N ALA A 401 20.93 9.13 13.23
CA ALA A 401 20.47 10.10 12.25
C ALA A 401 21.29 11.40 12.36
N PRO A 402 21.80 11.97 11.26
CA PRO A 402 22.63 13.17 11.30
C PRO A 402 21.87 14.34 11.95
N ASP A 403 22.49 15.01 12.93
CA ASP A 403 21.94 16.23 13.52
C ASP A 403 21.93 17.32 12.42
N PRO A 404 20.77 17.89 12.04
CA PRO A 404 20.71 18.93 11.02
C PRO A 404 21.51 20.20 11.37
N ARG A 405 22.00 20.33 12.62
CA ARG A 405 22.84 21.44 13.07
C ARG A 405 24.32 21.28 12.75
N HIS A 406 24.76 20.09 12.34
CA HIS A 406 26.15 19.85 11.94
C HIS A 406 26.15 19.23 10.54
N GLY A 407 26.39 20.07 9.53
CA GLY A 407 26.59 19.62 8.15
C GLY A 407 27.77 18.65 8.02
N PRO A 408 27.89 17.94 6.89
CA PRO A 408 28.97 16.97 6.69
C PRO A 408 30.33 17.65 6.84
N ALA A 409 31.18 17.06 7.68
CA ALA A 409 32.57 17.46 7.90
C ALA A 409 33.45 17.21 6.67
#